data_AF-A0A258BED7-F1
#
_entry.id   AF-A0A258BED7-F1
#
_cell.length_a   1.000
_cell.length_b   1.000
_cell.length_c   1.000
_cell.angle_alpha   90.00
_cell.angle_beta   90.00
_cell.angle_gamma   90.00
#
_symmetry.space_group_name_H-M   'P 1'
#
loop_
_entity.id
_entity.type
_entity.pdbx_description
1 polymer ?
#
loop_
_entity_poly.entity_id
_entity_poly.type
_entity_poly.pdbx_seq_one_letter_code
_entity_poly.pdbx_strand_id
1 'polypeptide(L)' 'MDGAAATMPRASADRIIDQSLTAAAIQAQLAGLETAAKSRGQALGTGFAYPVTVATAIKWTQGLNQKGLQLAPASAITRR' A
#
# COMPACT_ATOMS: atom_id res chain seq x y z
N MET A 1 23.60 -1.68 32.07
CA MET A 1 22.82 -0.67 31.33
C MET A 1 22.12 -1.41 30.21
N ASP A 2 21.00 -2.05 30.51
CA ASP A 2 20.25 -2.83 29.53
C ASP A 2 19.27 -1.90 28.82
N GLY A 3 19.71 -1.36 27.69
CA GLY A 3 18.88 -0.55 26.82
C GLY A 3 17.81 -1.42 26.19
N ALA A 4 16.60 -1.41 26.74
CA ALA A 4 15.43 -1.96 26.11
C ALA A 4 15.26 -1.30 24.73
N ALA A 5 15.64 -2.01 23.68
CA ALA A 5 15.33 -1.62 22.31
C ALA A 5 13.81 -1.58 22.19
N ALA A 6 13.24 -0.38 22.22
CA ALA A 6 11.82 -0.18 21.99
C ALA A 6 11.44 -0.90 20.69
N THR A 7 10.59 -1.92 20.78
CA THR A 7 10.00 -2.59 19.62
C THR A 7 9.07 -1.58 18.97
N MET A 8 9.63 -0.72 18.12
CA MET A 8 8.85 0.24 17.38
C MET A 8 8.07 -0.52 16.32
N PRO A 9 6.75 -0.38 16.29
CA PRO A 9 5.96 -0.99 15.25
C PRO A 9 6.41 -0.47 13.88
N ARG A 10 6.85 -1.37 13.00
CA ARG A 10 7.35 -1.04 11.67
C ARG A 10 6.52 -1.75 10.60
N ALA A 11 5.99 -0.96 9.67
CA ALA A 11 5.47 -1.44 8.40
C ALA A 11 6.46 -1.02 7.31
N SER A 12 7.09 -1.97 6.65
CA SER A 12 7.87 -1.69 5.45
C SER A 12 6.91 -1.52 4.28
N ALA A 13 7.04 -0.44 3.52
CA ALA A 13 6.35 -0.34 2.25
C ALA A 13 6.80 -1.48 1.35
N ASP A 14 5.87 -2.32 0.91
CA ASP A 14 6.20 -3.46 0.05
C ASP A 14 6.63 -2.98 -1.35
N ARG A 15 6.06 -1.86 -1.85
CA ARG A 15 6.31 -1.36 -3.22
C ARG A 15 6.09 0.15 -3.39
N ILE A 16 6.88 0.77 -4.27
CA ILE A 16 6.61 2.10 -4.85
C ILE A 16 5.70 1.91 -6.08
N ILE A 17 4.51 2.52 -6.07
CA ILE A 17 3.47 2.31 -7.09
C ILE A 17 3.67 3.14 -8.36
N ASP A 18 4.45 4.21 -8.31
CA ASP A 18 4.58 5.20 -9.38
C ASP A 18 6.01 5.37 -9.90
N GLN A 19 6.81 4.31 -9.82
CA GLN A 19 8.13 4.26 -10.47
C GLN A 19 8.08 4.58 -11.97
N SER A 20 6.94 4.28 -12.62
CA SER A 20 6.61 4.73 -13.96
C SER A 20 5.31 5.52 -13.93
N LEU A 21 5.34 6.75 -14.45
CA LEU A 21 4.21 7.69 -14.44
C LEU A 21 3.18 7.40 -15.55
N THR A 22 2.86 6.12 -15.76
CA THR A 22 1.80 5.69 -16.67
C THR A 22 0.69 4.99 -15.89
N ALA A 23 -0.56 5.24 -16.27
CA ALA A 23 -1.71 4.65 -15.58
C ALA A 23 -1.63 3.10 -15.55
N ALA A 24 -1.19 2.48 -16.65
CA ALA A 24 -1.05 1.03 -16.74
C ALA A 24 0.02 0.48 -15.78
N ALA A 25 1.18 1.13 -15.65
CA ALA A 25 2.21 0.70 -14.73
C ALA A 25 1.77 0.84 -13.26
N ILE A 26 1.10 1.94 -12.93
CA ILE A 26 0.55 2.18 -11.59
C ILE A 26 -0.51 1.14 -11.26
N GLN A 27 -1.42 0.84 -12.20
CA GLN A 27 -2.41 -0.23 -12.04
C GLN A 27 -1.77 -1.60 -11.80
N ALA A 28 -0.69 -1.94 -12.51
CA ALA A 28 0.02 -3.19 -12.31
C ALA A 28 0.66 -3.27 -10.90
N GLN A 29 1.23 -2.17 -10.39
CA GLN A 29 1.76 -2.14 -9.02
C GLN A 29 0.64 -2.28 -7.98
N LEU A 30 -0.49 -1.59 -8.18
CA LEU A 30 -1.67 -1.70 -7.32
C LEU A 30 -2.24 -3.12 -7.30
N ALA A 31 -2.33 -3.80 -8.45
CA ALA A 31 -2.72 -5.22 -8.51
C ALA A 31 -1.72 -6.13 -7.77
N GLY A 32 -0.44 -5.79 -7.81
CA GLY A 32 0.59 -6.43 -6.99
C GLY A 32 0.34 -6.27 -5.48
N LEU A 33 -0.09 -5.08 -5.04
CA LEU A 33 -0.47 -4.85 -3.63
C LEU A 33 -1.72 -5.64 -3.24
N GLU A 34 -2.72 -5.72 -4.11
CA GLU A 34 -3.91 -6.55 -3.86
C GLU A 34 -3.53 -8.02 -3.65
N THR A 35 -2.62 -8.53 -4.48
CA THR A 35 -2.13 -9.91 -4.37
C THR A 35 -1.36 -10.13 -3.07
N ALA A 36 -0.49 -9.18 -2.69
CA ALA A 36 0.24 -9.22 -1.43
C ALA A 36 -0.71 -9.16 -0.22
N ALA A 37 -1.71 -8.28 -0.24
CA ALA A 37 -2.71 -8.15 0.81
C ALA A 37 -3.52 -9.44 0.99
N LYS A 38 -3.91 -10.09 -0.11
CA LYS A 38 -4.61 -11.38 -0.06
C LYS A 38 -3.73 -12.50 0.52
N SER A 39 -2.44 -12.50 0.21
CA SER A 39 -1.52 -13.54 0.69
C SER A 39 -1.07 -13.33 2.14
N ARG A 40 -0.86 -12.08 2.58
CA ARG A 40 -0.25 -11.73 3.87
C ARG A 40 -1.23 -11.11 4.87
N GLY A 41 -2.47 -10.89 4.47
CA GLY A 41 -3.51 -10.19 5.23
C GLY A 41 -3.42 -8.66 5.16
N GLN A 42 -2.27 -8.10 4.79
CA GLN A 42 -2.03 -6.66 4.67
C GLN A 42 -0.95 -6.37 3.62
N ALA A 43 -1.00 -5.19 3.00
CA ALA A 43 0.05 -4.69 2.12
C ALA A 43 0.09 -3.15 2.18
N LEU A 44 1.29 -2.58 2.04
CA LEU A 44 1.48 -1.13 2.01
C LEU A 44 2.22 -0.71 0.73
N GLY A 45 1.63 0.22 -0.02
CA GLY A 45 2.26 0.88 -1.15
C GLY A 45 2.55 2.35 -0.86
N THR A 46 3.60 2.89 -1.47
CA THR A 46 3.90 4.33 -1.42
C THR A 46 3.98 4.89 -2.83
N GLY A 47 3.75 6.19 -2.96
CA GLY A 47 3.93 6.92 -4.20
C GLY A 47 3.84 8.42 -3.98
N PHE A 48 4.20 9.18 -4.99
CA PHE A 48 4.13 10.63 -5.02
C PHE A 48 2.76 11.10 -5.55
N ALA A 49 2.40 12.32 -5.17
CA ALA A 49 1.11 12.94 -5.52
C ALA A 49 1.08 13.50 -6.95
N TYR A 50 1.53 12.73 -7.94
CA TYR A 50 1.37 13.11 -9.34
C TYR A 50 -0.11 12.97 -9.75
N PRO A 51 -0.61 13.84 -10.66
CA PRO A 51 -2.01 13.80 -11.09
C PRO A 51 -2.46 12.42 -11.59
N VAL A 52 -1.61 11.73 -12.35
CA VAL A 52 -1.88 10.36 -12.85
C VAL A 52 -1.94 9.33 -11.73
N THR A 53 -1.06 9.44 -10.71
CA THR A 53 -1.02 8.54 -9.56
C THR A 53 -2.28 8.68 -8.73
N VAL A 54 -2.68 9.93 -8.41
CA VAL A 54 -3.89 10.21 -7.64
C VAL A 54 -5.15 9.75 -8.38
N ALA A 55 -5.28 10.08 -9.67
CA ALA A 55 -6.44 9.67 -10.47
C ALA A 55 -6.57 8.14 -10.59
N THR A 56 -5.43 7.44 -10.74
CA THR A 56 -5.42 5.97 -10.80
C THR A 56 -5.75 5.35 -9.44
N ALA A 57 -5.20 5.90 -8.35
CA ALA A 57 -5.50 5.44 -7.00
C ALA A 57 -6.98 5.60 -6.65
N ILE A 58 -7.61 6.75 -6.98
CA ILE A 58 -9.05 6.97 -6.75
C ILE A 58 -9.91 5.93 -7.47
N LYS A 59 -9.61 5.63 -8.74
CA LYS A 59 -10.34 4.61 -9.50
C LYS A 59 -10.15 3.22 -8.89
N TRP A 60 -8.93 2.92 -8.44
CA TRP A 60 -8.61 1.66 -7.81
C TRP A 60 -9.33 1.45 -6.48
N THR A 61 -9.39 2.47 -5.62
CA THR A 61 -10.02 2.36 -4.29
C THR A 61 -11.52 2.07 -4.37
N GLN A 62 -12.21 2.55 -5.41
CA GLN A 62 -13.63 2.28 -5.66
C GLN A 62 -13.93 0.78 -5.86
N GLY A 63 -12.96 0.00 -6.37
CA GLY A 63 -13.12 -1.43 -6.65
C GLY A 63 -12.70 -2.35 -5.50
N LEU A 64 -12.13 -1.84 -4.41
CA LEU A 64 -11.53 -2.69 -3.37
C LEU A 64 -12.54 -3.56 -2.64
N ASN A 65 -13.70 -3.01 -2.29
CA ASN A 65 -14.74 -3.74 -1.57
C ASN A 65 -15.23 -4.97 -2.37
N GLN A 66 -15.41 -4.81 -3.68
CA GLN A 66 -15.80 -5.93 -4.56
C GLN A 66 -14.73 -7.02 -4.64
N LYS A 67 -13.47 -6.68 -4.37
CA LYS A 67 -12.34 -7.61 -4.34
C LYS A 67 -12.07 -8.21 -2.95
N GLY A 68 -12.92 -7.90 -1.96
CA GLY A 68 -12.76 -8.32 -0.57
C GLY A 68 -11.60 -7.63 0.15
N LEU A 69 -11.21 -6.44 -0.31
CA LEU A 69 -10.12 -5.65 0.27
C LEU A 69 -10.66 -4.37 0.90
N GLN A 70 -10.12 -4.00 2.04
CA GLN A 70 -10.45 -2.74 2.71
C GLN A 70 -9.24 -1.81 2.67
N LEU A 71 -9.46 -0.56 2.26
CA LEU A 71 -8.45 0.48 2.39
C LEU A 71 -8.35 0.92 3.86
N ALA A 72 -7.14 0.89 4.42
CA ALA A 72 -6.88 1.33 5.78
C ALA A 72 -5.79 2.41 5.83
N PRO A 73 -5.78 3.28 6.85
CA PRO A 73 -4.66 4.19 7.10
C PRO A 73 -3.35 3.43 7.33
N ALA A 74 -2.21 4.01 6.93
CA ALA A 74 -0.90 3.38 7.14
C ALA A 74 -0.62 3.06 8.63
N SER A 75 -1.16 3.86 9.55
CA SER A 75 -1.08 3.61 10.99
C SER A 75 -1.74 2.31 11.43
N ALA A 76 -2.76 1.81 10.71
CA ALA A 76 -3.43 0.55 11.03
C ALA A 76 -2.57 -0.69 10.74
N ILE A 77 -1.58 -0.57 9.85
CA ILE A 77 -0.65 -1.65 9.46
C ILE A 77 0.53 -1.74 10.46
N THR A 78 0.63 -0.79 11.38
CA THR A 78 1.76 -0.62 12.30
C THR A 78 1.60 -1.59 13.48
N ARG A 79 2.37 -2.68 13.51
CA ARG A 79 2.26 -3.78 14.49
C ARG A 79 3.20 -3.58 15.69
N ARG A 80 2.68 -3.36 16.91
CA ARG A 80 3.46 -3.19 18.16
C ARG A 80 4.37 -4.37 18.43
#